data_AF-A0A955UBU4-F1
#
_entry.id   AF-A0A955UBU4-F1
#
_cell.length_a   1.000
_cell.length_b   1.000
_cell.length_c   1.000
_cell.angle_alpha   90.00
_cell.angle_beta   90.00
_cell.angle_gamma   90.00
#
_symmetry.space_group_name_H-M   'P 1'
#
loop_
_entity.id
_entity.type
_entity.pdbx_description
1 polymer ?
#
loop_
_entity_poly.entity_id
_entity_poly.type
_entity_poly.pdbx_seq_one_letter_code
_entity_poly.pdbx_strand_id
1 'polypeptide(L)'
;MPTEQIGPDQAVTKEQFHSILRKWLTETDDTLVGPTTVRGRTPWIHVRDGSRLFFLNADTGRVAVMGYLELVDLHGEDLDWEIVPSQSGRLTAVAYGPERVRHTPFYLYFHSN
;
A
#
# COMPACT_ATOMS: atom_id res chain seq x y z
N MET A 1 4.53 -9.06 14.79
CA MET A 1 5.25 -7.80 15.04
C MET A 1 4.88 -6.90 13.89
N PRO A 2 4.43 -5.66 14.16
CA PRO A 2 4.08 -4.72 13.11
C PRO A 2 5.27 -4.53 12.16
N THR A 3 4.99 -4.18 10.91
CA THR A 3 6.05 -3.87 9.95
C THR A 3 6.88 -2.68 10.44
N GLU A 4 8.16 -2.67 10.11
CA GLU A 4 9.01 -1.49 10.32
C GLU A 4 8.51 -0.32 9.46
N GLN A 5 8.65 0.90 9.99
CA GLN A 5 8.32 2.10 9.22
C GLN A 5 9.40 2.33 8.16
N ILE A 6 8.98 2.45 6.90
CA ILE A 6 9.87 2.71 5.76
C ILE A 6 9.58 4.12 5.25
N GLY A 7 10.54 5.03 5.47
CA GLY A 7 10.46 6.43 5.06
C GLY A 7 10.69 6.64 3.56
N PRO A 8 10.44 7.86 3.05
CA PRO A 8 10.56 8.19 1.63
C PRO A 8 11.99 8.03 1.07
N ASP A 9 13.02 8.28 1.90
CA ASP A 9 14.43 8.12 1.54
C ASP A 9 14.85 6.65 1.43
N GLN A 10 14.05 5.74 1.99
CA GLN A 10 14.26 4.29 1.98
C GLN A 10 13.15 3.57 1.20
N ALA A 11 12.43 4.31 0.34
CA ALA A 11 11.29 3.77 -0.39
C ALA A 11 11.67 2.52 -1.18
N VAL A 12 10.89 1.46 -1.00
CA VAL A 12 11.12 0.14 -1.60
C VAL A 12 10.54 0.06 -3.01
N THR A 13 10.96 -0.92 -3.81
CA THR A 13 10.30 -1.23 -5.09
C THR A 13 8.93 -1.87 -4.88
N LYS A 14 8.09 -1.96 -5.92
CA LYS A 14 6.80 -2.70 -5.85
C LYS A 14 7.01 -4.16 -5.43
N GLU A 15 7.98 -4.85 -6.02
CA GLU A 15 8.29 -6.25 -5.72
C GLU A 15 8.69 -6.45 -4.24
N GLN A 16 9.53 -5.55 -3.72
CA GLN A 16 9.90 -5.53 -2.31
C GLN A 16 8.70 -5.24 -1.41
N PHE A 17 7.85 -4.29 -1.81
CA PHE A 17 6.62 -3.97 -1.10
C PHE A 17 5.70 -5.19 -1.00
N HIS A 18 5.46 -5.90 -2.11
CA HIS A 18 4.64 -7.11 -2.11
C HIS A 18 5.27 -8.19 -1.21
N SER A 19 6.58 -8.37 -1.28
CA SER A 19 7.31 -9.30 -0.41
C SER A 19 7.15 -8.96 1.07
N ILE A 20 7.23 -7.68 1.45
CA ILE A 20 7.01 -7.21 2.82
C ILE A 20 5.59 -7.52 3.28
N LEU A 21 4.59 -7.26 2.45
CA LEU A 21 3.18 -7.52 2.79
C LEU A 21 2.92 -9.03 2.96
N ARG A 22 3.42 -9.87 2.04
CA ARG A 22 3.29 -11.34 2.14
C ARG A 22 3.97 -11.89 3.39
N LYS A 23 5.18 -11.40 3.68
CA LYS A 23 5.92 -11.75 4.89
C LYS A 23 5.14 -11.36 6.15
N TRP A 24 4.64 -10.14 6.21
CA TRP A 24 3.84 -9.65 7.34
C TRP A 24 2.57 -10.49 7.56
N LEU A 25 1.86 -10.88 6.49
CA LEU A 25 0.73 -11.79 6.59
C LEU A 25 1.12 -13.17 7.12
N THR A 26 2.28 -13.69 6.73
CA THR A 26 2.71 -15.05 7.08
C THR A 26 3.28 -15.14 8.49
N GLU A 27 3.97 -14.09 8.95
CA GLU A 27 4.72 -14.10 10.21
C GLU A 27 3.97 -13.49 11.39
N THR A 28 2.79 -12.92 11.16
CA THR A 28 2.06 -12.16 12.19
C THR A 28 0.55 -12.35 12.08
N ASP A 29 -0.13 -12.20 13.22
CA ASP A 29 -1.59 -12.11 13.33
C ASP A 29 -2.06 -10.67 13.61
N ASP A 30 -1.19 -9.68 13.35
CA ASP A 30 -1.50 -8.28 13.62
C ASP A 30 -2.65 -7.81 12.71
N THR A 31 -3.56 -7.00 13.26
CA THR A 31 -4.74 -6.52 12.53
C THR A 31 -4.44 -5.34 11.61
N LEU A 32 -3.37 -4.60 11.89
CA LEU A 32 -2.91 -3.41 11.17
C LEU A 32 -1.44 -3.58 10.76
N VAL A 33 -1.07 -3.01 9.61
CA VAL A 33 0.31 -3.06 9.09
C VAL A 33 1.29 -2.34 10.01
N GLY A 34 0.89 -1.20 10.58
CA GLY A 34 1.64 -0.49 11.61
C GLY A 34 1.17 -0.82 13.04
N PRO A 35 1.88 -0.34 14.07
CA PRO A 35 1.50 -0.54 15.46
C PRO A 35 0.23 0.22 15.81
N THR A 36 -0.60 -0.36 16.68
CA THR A 36 -1.87 0.24 17.16
C THR A 36 -1.69 1.54 17.95
N THR A 37 -0.47 1.84 18.39
CA THR A 37 -0.10 3.07 19.10
C THR A 37 0.11 4.27 18.17
N VAL A 38 0.19 4.06 16.86
CA VAL A 38 0.39 5.11 15.86
C VAL A 38 -0.96 5.61 15.33
N ARG A 39 -1.03 6.92 15.04
CA ARG A 39 -2.23 7.53 14.45
C ARG A 39 -2.52 6.90 13.09
N GLY A 40 -3.76 6.51 12.83
CA GLY A 40 -4.07 5.68 11.67
C GLY A 40 -3.58 6.21 10.32
N ARG A 41 -3.70 7.52 10.07
CA ARG A 41 -3.30 8.14 8.79
C ARG A 41 -1.80 8.48 8.67
N THR A 42 -0.95 7.75 9.38
CA THR A 42 0.50 7.97 9.33
C THR A 42 1.07 7.18 8.16
N PRO A 43 1.77 7.82 7.20
CA PRO A 43 2.52 7.13 6.17
C PRO A 43 3.51 6.13 6.79
N TRP A 44 3.39 4.86 6.41
CA TRP A 44 4.12 3.77 7.05
C TRP A 44 5.12 3.12 6.11
N ILE A 45 4.67 2.69 4.92
CA ILE A 45 5.54 2.08 3.92
C ILE A 45 5.53 2.94 2.67
N HIS A 46 6.69 3.48 2.29
CA HIS A 46 6.86 4.21 1.03
C HIS A 46 7.33 3.28 -0.08
N VAL A 47 6.72 3.43 -1.26
CA VAL A 47 7.02 2.61 -2.44
C VAL A 47 7.38 3.51 -3.62
N ARG A 48 8.48 3.20 -4.30
CA ARG A 48 8.93 3.88 -5.49
C ARG A 48 8.63 3.04 -6.72
N ASP A 49 7.93 3.64 -7.68
CA ASP A 49 7.61 3.07 -8.97
C ASP A 49 7.98 4.08 -10.06
N GLY A 50 9.12 3.83 -10.72
CA GLY A 50 9.75 4.82 -11.60
C GLY A 50 10.03 6.15 -10.87
N SER A 51 9.49 7.25 -11.39
CA SER A 51 9.61 8.58 -10.78
C SER A 51 8.52 8.90 -9.73
N ARG A 52 7.59 7.96 -9.49
CA ARG A 52 6.45 8.17 -8.60
C ARG A 52 6.76 7.60 -7.22
N LEU A 53 6.27 8.30 -6.21
CA LEU A 53 6.35 7.87 -4.81
C LEU A 53 4.94 7.68 -4.27
N PHE A 54 4.71 6.52 -3.67
CA PHE A 54 3.46 6.14 -3.05
C PHE A 54 3.68 5.83 -1.57
N PHE A 55 2.63 5.87 -0.77
CA PHE A 55 2.68 5.38 0.59
C PHE A 55 1.42 4.63 1.01
N LEU A 56 1.63 3.64 1.88
CA LEU A 56 0.59 2.92 2.62
C LEU A 56 0.51 3.48 4.04
N ASN A 57 -0.70 3.67 4.57
CA ASN A 57 -0.88 4.13 5.95
C ASN A 57 -0.78 2.98 6.97
N ALA A 58 -0.38 3.34 8.20
CA ALA A 58 -0.23 2.42 9.32
C ALA A 58 -1.54 1.71 9.72
N ASP A 59 -2.71 2.35 9.52
CA ASP A 59 -4.03 1.76 9.78
C ASP A 59 -4.56 0.83 8.68
N THR A 60 -3.73 0.47 7.69
CA THR A 60 -4.15 -0.51 6.70
C THR A 60 -4.40 -1.86 7.37
N GLY A 61 -5.63 -2.34 7.27
CA GLY A 61 -6.06 -3.57 7.91
C GLY A 61 -5.60 -4.84 7.17
N ARG A 62 -5.48 -5.95 7.88
CA ARG A 62 -5.09 -7.26 7.33
C ARG A 62 -5.93 -7.70 6.14
N VAL A 63 -7.26 -7.59 6.24
CA VAL A 63 -8.20 -7.93 5.16
C VAL A 63 -7.96 -7.08 3.92
N ALA A 64 -7.57 -5.81 4.10
CA ALA A 64 -7.23 -4.93 2.99
C ALA A 64 -5.98 -5.41 2.25
N VAL A 65 -4.94 -5.77 3.01
CA VAL A 65 -3.68 -6.29 2.47
C VAL A 65 -3.92 -7.59 1.71
N MET A 66 -4.73 -8.50 2.26
CA MET A 66 -5.09 -9.75 1.59
C MET A 66 -5.76 -9.48 0.24
N GLY A 67 -6.81 -8.66 0.20
CA GLY A 67 -7.50 -8.36 -1.06
C GLY A 67 -6.63 -7.62 -2.09
N TYR A 68 -5.67 -6.80 -1.64
CA TYR A 68 -4.67 -6.24 -2.55
C TYR A 68 -3.74 -7.31 -3.13
N LEU A 69 -3.22 -8.21 -2.29
CA LEU A 69 -2.34 -9.29 -2.76
C LEU A 69 -3.07 -10.29 -3.66
N GLU A 70 -4.38 -10.50 -3.48
CA GLU A 70 -5.19 -11.26 -4.43
C GLU A 70 -5.21 -10.63 -5.83
N LEU A 71 -5.25 -9.29 -5.93
CA LEU A 71 -5.12 -8.58 -7.21
C LEU A 71 -3.72 -8.74 -7.81
N VAL A 72 -2.67 -8.71 -6.98
CA VAL A 72 -1.28 -8.98 -7.42
C VAL A 72 -1.14 -10.42 -7.91
N ASP A 73 -1.72 -11.39 -7.21
CA ASP A 73 -1.71 -12.80 -7.63
C ASP A 73 -2.47 -13.02 -8.95
N LEU A 74 -3.54 -12.26 -9.18
CA LEU A 74 -4.34 -12.34 -10.40
C LEU A 74 -3.68 -11.69 -11.62
N HIS A 75 -3.03 -10.53 -11.44
CA HIS A 75 -2.53 -9.70 -12.54
C HIS A 75 -1.00 -9.65 -12.65
N GLY A 76 -0.28 -10.19 -11.67
CA GLY A 76 1.18 -10.23 -11.61
C GLY A 76 1.80 -9.14 -10.73
N GLU A 77 3.11 -9.32 -10.47
CA GLU A 77 3.92 -8.43 -9.63
C GLU A 77 4.08 -7.01 -10.20
N ASP A 78 3.87 -6.84 -11.51
CA ASP A 78 3.84 -5.53 -12.18
C ASP A 78 2.41 -4.98 -12.33
N LEU A 79 1.53 -5.28 -11.36
CA LEU A 79 0.18 -4.73 -11.29
C LEU A 79 0.19 -3.21 -11.53
N ASP A 80 -0.59 -2.77 -12.51
CA ASP A 80 -0.70 -1.37 -12.88
C ASP A 80 -1.29 -0.53 -11.74
N TRP A 81 -0.65 0.60 -11.45
CA TRP A 81 -1.10 1.59 -10.47
C TRP A 81 -1.45 2.90 -11.16
N GLU A 82 -2.72 3.30 -11.07
CA GLU A 82 -3.21 4.55 -11.65
C GLU A 82 -3.61 5.56 -10.56
N ILE A 83 -3.13 6.79 -10.69
CA ILE A 83 -3.47 7.88 -9.79
C ILE A 83 -4.87 8.40 -10.17
N VAL A 84 -5.79 8.34 -9.23
CA VAL A 84 -7.19 8.75 -9.39
C VAL A 84 -7.61 9.78 -8.33
N PRO A 85 -8.68 10.56 -8.55
CA PRO A 85 -9.18 11.49 -7.55
C PRO A 85 -9.62 10.79 -6.26
N SER A 86 -9.04 11.15 -5.12
CA SER A 86 -9.51 10.73 -3.80
C SER A 86 -10.93 11.25 -3.51
N GLN A 87 -11.53 10.82 -2.39
CA GLN A 87 -12.86 11.29 -1.99
C GLN A 87 -12.94 12.82 -1.81
N SER A 88 -11.83 13.49 -1.52
CA SER A 88 -11.76 14.96 -1.43
C SER A 88 -11.53 15.66 -2.77
N GLY A 89 -11.49 14.91 -3.88
CA GLY A 89 -11.24 15.41 -5.23
C GLY A 89 -9.75 15.59 -5.58
N ARG A 90 -8.82 15.41 -4.64
CA ARG A 90 -7.38 15.51 -4.91
C ARG A 90 -6.87 14.25 -5.61
N LEU A 91 -6.02 14.38 -6.64
CA LEU A 91 -5.38 13.26 -7.36
C LEU A 91 -4.32 12.55 -6.50
N THR A 92 -4.76 11.87 -5.46
CA THR A 92 -3.88 11.21 -4.50
C THR A 92 -4.22 9.76 -4.25
N ALA A 93 -5.37 9.24 -4.69
CA ALA A 93 -5.70 7.82 -4.49
C ALA A 93 -5.13 6.97 -5.62
N VAL A 94 -4.94 5.68 -5.37
CA VAL A 94 -4.50 4.72 -6.39
C VAL A 94 -5.61 3.71 -6.70
N ALA A 95 -5.79 3.44 -7.99
CA ALA A 95 -6.60 2.34 -8.51
C ALA A 95 -5.67 1.26 -9.11
N TYR A 96 -6.12 0.01 -9.08
CA TYR A 96 -5.27 -1.14 -9.36
C TYR A 96 -5.75 -1.94 -10.58
N GLY A 97 -4.79 -2.39 -11.37
CA GLY A 97 -5.00 -3.32 -12.48
C GLY A 97 -5.69 -2.72 -13.70
N PRO A 98 -5.94 -3.54 -14.74
CA PRO A 98 -6.44 -3.08 -16.04
C PRO A 98 -7.83 -2.46 -15.95
N GLU A 99 -8.65 -2.92 -14.99
CA GLU A 99 -10.00 -2.41 -14.76
C GLU A 99 -10.04 -1.19 -13.82
N ARG A 100 -8.88 -0.73 -13.32
CA ARG A 100 -8.76 0.43 -12.42
C ARG A 100 -9.66 0.32 -11.21
N VAL A 101 -9.65 -0.85 -10.59
CA VAL A 101 -10.49 -1.14 -9.43
C VAL A 101 -9.98 -0.37 -8.23
N ARG A 102 -10.88 0.34 -7.55
CA ARG A 102 -10.62 0.87 -6.21
C ARG A 102 -10.87 -0.23 -5.20
N HIS A 103 -9.80 -0.80 -4.66
CA HIS A 103 -9.91 -1.73 -3.56
C HIS A 103 -10.15 -0.93 -2.27
N THR A 104 -11.42 -0.68 -1.93
CA THR A 104 -11.84 0.28 -0.90
C THR A 104 -11.49 -0.05 0.56
N PRO A 105 -10.90 -1.19 0.92
CA PRO A 105 -10.19 -1.28 2.21
C PRO A 105 -8.68 -0.98 2.09
N PHE A 106 -8.08 -1.00 0.89
CA PHE A 106 -6.63 -0.84 0.66
C PHE A 106 -6.31 0.44 -0.13
N TYR A 107 -5.73 1.42 0.55
CA TYR A 107 -5.41 2.73 -0.04
C TYR A 107 -3.91 2.96 -0.08
N LEU A 108 -3.36 2.99 -1.30
CA LEU A 108 -2.11 3.70 -1.56
C LEU A 108 -2.43 5.16 -1.89
N TYR A 109 -1.52 6.02 -1.46
CA TYR A 109 -1.58 7.44 -1.76
C TYR A 109 -0.37 7.89 -2.56
N PHE A 110 -0.59 8.66 -3.61
CA PHE A 110 0.47 9.33 -4.35
C PHE A 110 1.02 10.52 -3.55
N HIS A 111 2.34 10.52 -3.34
CA HIS A 111 3.05 11.63 -2.74
C HIS A 111 3.37 12.66 -3.83
N SER A 112 2.56 13.71 -3.94
CA SER A 112 2.87 14.86 -4.79
C SER A 112 4.00 15.66 -4.15
N ASN A 113 5.13 15.80 -4.85
CA ASN A 113 6.17 16.77 -4.49
C ASN A 113 5.66 18.20 -4.56
#